data_AF-A0A1F4QY31-F1
#
_entry.id   AF-A0A1F4QY31-F1
#
_cell.length_a   1.000
_cell.length_b   1.000
_cell.length_c   1.000
_cell.angle_alpha   90.00
_cell.angle_beta   90.00
_cell.angle_gamma   90.00
#
_symmetry.space_group_name_H-M   'P 1'
#
loop_
_entity.id
_entity.type
_entity.pdbx_description
1 polymer ?
#
loop_
_entity_poly.entity_id
_entity_poly.type
_entity_poly.pdbx_seq_one_letter_code
_entity_poly.pdbx_strand_id
1 'polypeptide(L)'
;MMTRINGTKLAIAGFTCKKGKVSAQEVDLSAHQGQVVRVYLDDNLRLVINPQHDCYWQLAEMLVPYASIDEINGERVTLPLDLTNIDITLFNLPN
;
A
#
# COMPACT_ATOMS: atom_id res chain seq x y z
N MET A 1 5.45 7.59 11.79
CA MET A 1 5.14 7.62 10.35
C MET A 1 3.63 7.72 10.22
N MET A 2 3.10 8.67 9.44
CA MET A 2 1.65 8.75 9.20
C MET A 2 1.36 8.07 7.86
N THR A 3 0.59 7.00 7.88
CA THR A 3 0.04 6.37 6.68
C THR A 3 -1.43 6.73 6.55
N ARG A 4 -1.89 6.94 5.32
CA ARG A 4 -3.29 7.19 5.02
C ARG A 4 -3.69 6.39 3.80
N ILE A 5 -4.95 5.99 3.78
CA ILE A 5 -5.57 5.38 2.62
C ILE A 5 -6.26 6.49 1.83
N ASN A 6 -6.00 6.57 0.54
CA ASN A 6 -6.62 7.53 -0.36
C ASN A 6 -7.24 6.79 -1.56
N GLY A 7 -8.50 6.37 -1.39
CA GLY A 7 -9.17 5.49 -2.35
C GLY A 7 -8.42 4.17 -2.51
N THR A 8 -7.88 3.93 -3.71
CA THR A 8 -7.13 2.71 -4.06
C THR A 8 -5.65 2.74 -3.67
N LYS A 9 -5.17 3.88 -3.12
CA LYS A 9 -3.75 4.12 -2.86
C LYS A 9 -3.41 4.09 -1.39
N LEU A 10 -2.24 3.56 -1.09
CA LEU A 10 -1.57 3.77 0.19
C LEU A 10 -0.65 4.98 0.09
N ALA A 11 -0.92 6.00 0.90
CA ALA A 11 -0.10 7.19 1.04
C ALA A 11 0.77 7.10 2.30
N ILE A 12 2.07 7.34 2.14
CA ILE A 12 3.03 7.41 3.23
C ILE A 12 3.56 8.85 3.30
N ALA A 13 3.33 9.52 4.44
CA ALA A 13 3.86 10.86 4.67
C ALA A 13 5.39 10.84 4.71
N GLY A 14 6.03 11.94 4.31
CA GLY A 14 7.47 12.06 4.37
C GLY A 14 8.00 11.91 5.80
N PHE A 15 9.14 11.24 5.95
CA PHE A 15 9.80 11.00 7.23
C PHE A 15 11.32 10.95 7.07
N THR A 16 12.05 11.00 8.18
CA THR A 16 13.51 10.84 8.19
C THR A 16 13.85 9.48 8.78
N CYS A 17 14.78 8.75 8.15
CA CYS A 17 15.37 7.52 8.66
C CYS A 17 16.91 7.63 8.62
N LYS A 18 17.61 6.62 9.14
CA LYS A 18 19.09 6.60 9.16
C LYS A 18 19.72 6.74 7.77
N LYS A 19 19.02 6.27 6.75
CA LYS A 19 19.49 6.31 5.36
C LYS A 19 19.23 7.65 4.65
N GLY A 20 18.33 8.48 5.19
CA GLY A 20 18.08 9.81 4.67
C GLY A 20 16.65 10.30 4.87
N LYS A 21 16.29 11.34 4.11
CA LYS A 21 14.93 11.90 4.09
C LYS A 21 14.10 11.21 3.02
N VAL A 22 12.99 10.61 3.43
CA VAL A 22 11.98 10.03 2.55
C VAL A 22 10.92 11.09 2.28
N SER A 23 10.69 11.42 1.02
CA SER A 23 9.59 12.31 0.61
C SER A 23 8.25 11.59 0.74
N ALA A 24 7.15 12.35 0.82
CA ALA A 24 5.82 11.76 0.77
C ALA A 24 5.63 11.00 -0.55
N GLN A 25 5.10 9.79 -0.45
CA GLN A 25 4.95 8.88 -1.58
C GLN A 25 3.60 8.17 -1.50
N GLU A 26 3.06 7.80 -2.66
CA GLU A 26 1.84 7.02 -2.77
C GLU A 26 2.09 5.81 -3.65
N VAL A 27 1.39 4.71 -3.36
CA VAL A 27 1.41 3.51 -4.20
C VAL A 27 -0.01 3.02 -4.44
N ASP A 28 -0.30 2.70 -5.70
CA ASP A 28 -1.61 2.19 -6.12
C ASP A 28 -1.67 0.67 -5.90
N LEU A 29 -2.72 0.21 -5.23
CA LEU A 29 -2.92 -1.20 -4.89
C LEU A 29 -3.93 -1.91 -5.79
N SER A 30 -4.49 -1.22 -6.78
CA SER A 30 -5.53 -1.78 -7.67
C SER A 30 -5.06 -3.05 -8.41
N ALA A 31 -3.78 -3.12 -8.78
CA ALA A 31 -3.21 -4.31 -9.44
C ALA A 31 -3.02 -5.52 -8.50
N HIS A 32 -3.22 -5.34 -7.19
CA HIS A 32 -2.93 -6.33 -6.17
C HIS A 32 -4.19 -6.81 -5.43
N GLN A 33 -5.38 -6.56 -5.97
CA GLN A 33 -6.64 -7.03 -5.39
C GLN A 33 -6.65 -8.54 -5.17
N GLY A 34 -7.12 -8.96 -4.00
CA GLY A 34 -7.14 -10.36 -3.57
C GLY A 34 -5.79 -10.92 -3.10
N GLN A 35 -4.75 -10.09 -2.98
CA GLN A 35 -3.41 -10.52 -2.59
C GLN A 35 -2.98 -9.90 -1.26
N VAL A 36 -2.08 -10.59 -0.57
CA VAL A 36 -1.31 -9.98 0.52
C VAL A 36 -0.25 -9.07 -0.10
N VAL A 37 -0.30 -7.79 0.25
CA VAL A 37 0.64 -6.76 -0.16
C VAL A 37 1.55 -6.42 1.00
N ARG A 38 2.85 -6.49 0.74
CA ARG A 38 3.90 -5.97 1.61
C ARG A 38 4.57 -4.81 0.92
N VAL A 39 4.58 -3.66 1.60
CA VAL A 39 5.18 -2.43 1.11
C VAL A 39 6.52 -2.23 1.82
N TYR A 40 7.56 -2.03 1.02
CA TYR A 40 8.92 -1.83 1.49
C TYR A 40 9.45 -0.48 1.03
N LEU A 41 10.46 -0.01 1.75
CA LEU A 41 11.37 1.03 1.30
C LEU A 41 12.58 0.35 0.68
N ASP A 42 12.86 0.62 -0.59
CA ASP A 42 14.04 0.11 -1.28
C ASP A 42 15.30 0.87 -0.85
N ASP A 43 16.45 0.47 -1.42
CA ASP A 43 17.72 1.10 -1.12
C ASP A 43 17.88 2.54 -1.66
N ASN A 44 16.96 3.01 -2.49
CA ASN A 44 16.92 4.37 -3.00
C ASN A 44 15.83 5.21 -2.31
N LEU A 45 15.29 4.74 -1.18
CA LEU A 45 14.22 5.39 -0.43
C LEU A 45 12.90 5.51 -1.21
N ARG A 46 12.63 4.56 -2.12
CA ARG A 46 11.39 4.46 -2.91
C ARG A 46 10.50 3.36 -2.38
N LEU A 47 9.18 3.56 -2.48
CA LEU A 47 8.21 2.52 -2.15
C LEU A 47 8.18 1.44 -3.23
N VAL A 48 8.25 0.19 -2.79
CA VAL A 48 8.11 -1.00 -3.66
C VAL A 48 7.15 -2.01 -3.03
N ILE A 49 6.40 -2.73 -3.88
CA ILE A 49 5.42 -3.74 -3.47
C ILE A 49 5.96 -5.12 -3.78
N ASN A 50 5.89 -6.04 -2.81
CA ASN A 50 6.26 -7.45 -2.95
C ASN A 50 7.56 -7.67 -3.75
N PRO A 51 8.66 -6.98 -3.39
CA PRO A 51 9.92 -7.07 -4.11
C PRO A 51 10.49 -8.49 -4.03
N GLN A 52 11.16 -8.93 -5.10
CA GLN A 52 11.94 -10.18 -5.14
C GLN A 52 13.42 -9.97 -4.79
N HIS A 53 13.76 -8.83 -4.20
CA HIS A 53 15.11 -8.43 -3.83
C HIS A 53 15.12 -7.86 -2.41
N ASP A 54 16.29 -7.81 -1.81
CA ASP A 54 16.47 -7.25 -0.47
C ASP A 54 16.12 -5.75 -0.47
N CYS A 55 15.30 -5.35 0.50
CA CYS A 55 14.89 -3.97 0.69
C CYS A 55 15.37 -3.45 2.05
N TYR A 56 15.48 -2.13 2.16
CA TYR A 56 15.97 -1.48 3.36
C TYR A 56 15.05 -1.73 4.57
N TRP A 57 13.73 -1.62 4.39
CA TRP A 57 12.78 -1.80 5.50
C TRP A 57 11.37 -2.15 5.02
N GLN A 58 10.67 -3.02 5.75
CA GLN A 58 9.23 -3.25 5.56
C GLN A 58 8.44 -2.17 6.29
N LEU A 59 7.54 -1.48 5.60
CA LEU A 59 6.75 -0.38 6.15
C LEU A 59 5.33 -0.80 6.51
N ALA A 60 4.71 -1.62 5.67
CA ALA A 60 3.34 -2.06 5.86
C ALA A 60 3.09 -3.46 5.29
N GLU A 61 2.12 -4.16 5.86
CA GLU A 61 1.53 -5.37 5.31
C GLU A 61 0.01 -5.28 5.40
N MET A 62 -0.69 -5.69 4.35
CA MET A 62 -2.16 -5.71 4.31
C MET A 62 -2.68 -6.76 3.35
N LEU A 63 -3.90 -7.25 3.61
CA LEU A 63 -4.67 -8.02 2.63
C LEU A 63 -5.51 -7.05 1.79
N VAL A 64 -5.20 -6.95 0.49
CA VAL A 64 -5.99 -6.11 -0.42
C VAL A 64 -7.29 -6.84 -0.78
N PRO A 65 -8.46 -6.23 -0.59
CA PRO A 65 -9.74 -6.84 -0.93
C PRO A 65 -9.81 -7.29 -2.38
N TYR A 66 -10.59 -8.34 -2.62
CA TYR A 66 -10.96 -8.74 -3.99
C TYR A 66 -11.77 -7.63 -4.66
N ALA A 67 -11.73 -7.62 -5.99
CA ALA A 67 -12.63 -6.78 -6.77
C ALA A 67 -14.08 -7.19 -6.49
N SER A 68 -14.87 -6.24 -6.01
CA SER A 68 -16.31 -6.42 -5.88
C SER A 68 -16.97 -6.19 -7.23
N ILE A 69 -17.93 -7.05 -7.55
CA ILE A 69 -18.78 -6.92 -8.73
C ILE A 69 -20.19 -6.68 -8.23
N ASP A 70 -20.81 -5.61 -8.73
CA ASP A 70 -22.20 -5.29 -8.49
C ASP A 70 -23.01 -5.42 -9.77
N GLU A 71 -24.33 -5.54 -9.66
CA GLU A 71 -25.24 -5.56 -10.81
C GLU A 71 -26.09 -4.30 -10.80
N ILE A 72 -25.83 -3.40 -11.76
CA ILE A 72 -26.55 -2.14 -11.91
C ILE A 72 -27.31 -2.21 -13.23
N ASN A 73 -28.64 -2.16 -13.16
CA ASN A 73 -29.53 -2.26 -14.34
C ASN A 73 -29.34 -3.53 -15.19
N GLY A 74 -28.95 -4.66 -14.59
CA GLY A 74 -28.70 -5.91 -15.31
C GLY A 74 -27.29 -6.03 -15.91
N GLU A 75 -26.42 -5.04 -15.71
CA GLU A 75 -25.01 -5.09 -16.11
C GLU A 75 -24.10 -5.33 -14.90
N ARG A 76 -23.15 -6.25 -15.06
CA ARG A 76 -22.12 -6.51 -14.04
C ARG A 76 -21.05 -5.43 -14.11
N VAL A 77 -20.94 -4.62 -13.07
CA VAL A 77 -19.98 -3.52 -12.96
C VAL A 77 -18.95 -3.86 -11.89
N THR A 78 -17.67 -3.75 -12.22
CA THR A 78 -16.59 -3.84 -11.24
C THR A 78 -16.52 -2.54 -10.44
N LEU A 79 -16.66 -2.64 -9.13
CA LEU A 79 -16.53 -1.49 -8.23
C LEU A 79 -15.05 -1.12 -8.03
N PRO A 80 -14.75 0.17 -7.78
CA PRO A 80 -13.41 0.59 -7.40
C PRO A 80 -12.93 -0.15 -6.15
N LEU A 81 -11.61 -0.34 -6.05
CA LEU A 81 -10.99 -0.88 -4.84
C LEU A 81 -11.31 0.04 -3.64
N ASP A 82 -11.99 -0.52 -2.65
CA ASP A 82 -12.26 0.13 -1.37
C ASP A 82 -11.31 -0.40 -0.30
N LEU A 83 -10.47 0.49 0.22
CA LEU A 83 -9.51 0.21 1.27
C LEU A 83 -9.97 0.75 2.64
N THR A 84 -11.20 1.27 2.77
CA THR A 84 -11.65 1.98 3.98
C THR A 84 -11.63 1.10 5.23
N ASN A 85 -11.91 -0.20 5.08
CA ASN A 85 -12.07 -1.15 6.20
C ASN A 85 -11.00 -2.25 6.22
N ILE A 86 -9.82 -2.01 5.62
CA ILE A 86 -8.77 -3.03 5.58
C ILE A 86 -7.90 -3.01 6.82
N ASP A 87 -7.50 -4.19 7.28
CA ASP A 87 -6.50 -4.33 8.32
C ASP A 87 -5.11 -4.06 7.72
N ILE A 88 -4.48 -2.97 8.18
CA ILE A 88 -3.10 -2.62 7.84
C ILE A 88 -2.22 -2.83 9.06
N THR A 89 -1.23 -3.70 8.92
CA THR A 89 -0.13 -3.80 9.88
C THR A 89 0.95 -2.81 9.48
N LEU A 90 1.27 -1.87 10.37
CA LEU A 90 2.33 -0.88 10.18
C LEU A 90 3.56 -1.26 10.99
N PHE A 91 4.71 -1.22 10.34
CA PHE A 91 5.99 -1.50 10.97
C PHE A 91 6.71 -0.18 11.25
N ASN A 92 7.05 0.03 12.52
CA ASN A 92 7.82 1.20 12.90
C ASN A 92 9.23 1.12 12.30
N LEU A 93 9.77 2.28 11.93
CA LEU A 93 11.17 2.40 11.54
C LEU A 93 12.07 2.14 12.75
N PRO A 94 13.28 1.61 12.54
CA PRO A 94 14.22 1.45 13.63
C PRO A 94 14.66 2.83 14.12
N ASN A 95 14.60 3.04 15.44
CA ASN A 95 15.16 4.22 16.10
C ASN A 95 16.67 4.34 15.83
#